data_AF-A0A240UQZ4-F1
#
_entry.id   AF-A0A240UQZ4-F1
#
_cell.length_a   1.000
_cell.length_b   1.000
_cell.length_c   1.000
_cell.angle_alpha   90.00
_cell.angle_beta   90.00
_cell.angle_gamma   90.00
#
_symmetry.space_group_name_H-M   'P 1'
#
loop_
_entity.id
_entity.type
_entity.pdbx_description
1 polymer ?
#
loop_
_entity_poly.entity_id
_entity_poly.type
_entity_poly.pdbx_seq_one_letter_code
_entity_poly.pdbx_strand_id
1 'polypeptide(L)'
;MQARLLYHNTLHCFPAGLADERQALVHAEVSAVVYDGERLILGSDKPIPGIERSSIFAVDLDDQGHPQEETLSYYTQPLIRQAIKYEDFALTVDGRHVLATTGFDRIQPDDDSLNDYNHLLIWPLGDPDRVQVVDPDPRDGVEGSLELRQRLTAAIGMPYYKIEGLAAIPADKGDGLLLFGVREQGQHFDDFNYVCRVVGAHYRINEQGQLVFVDEMREHYSFDPGQFDAVAHLCGLSSLEYDPYNQQLYLLTSFENEQGGIDSIGGYLWRIDMADFSQGRAPALVENDTGEPLVFTHKAEGLAVLDHERLFVVYDNDRELALGDHDAKRDQKYACEAPWTLLQMIP
;
A
#
# COMPACT_ATOMS: atom_id res chain seq x y z
N MET A 1 10.10 -16.03 -14.12
CA MET A 1 9.26 -14.83 -14.23
C MET A 1 10.16 -13.62 -14.26
N GLN A 2 10.12 -12.96 -15.40
CA GLN A 2 10.80 -11.69 -15.61
C GLN A 2 9.78 -10.56 -15.66
N ALA A 3 10.23 -9.34 -15.46
CA ALA A 3 9.46 -8.13 -15.67
C ALA A 3 10.22 -7.22 -16.64
N ARG A 4 9.49 -6.60 -17.56
CA ARG A 4 9.98 -5.55 -18.43
C ARG A 4 9.30 -4.24 -18.07
N LEU A 5 10.08 -3.18 -17.89
CA LEU A 5 9.55 -1.83 -17.77
C LEU A 5 8.98 -1.40 -19.12
N LEU A 6 7.67 -1.17 -19.18
CA LEU A 6 6.99 -0.64 -20.37
C LEU A 6 7.03 0.88 -20.37
N TYR A 7 6.77 1.47 -19.21
CA TYR A 7 6.65 2.92 -19.07
C TYR A 7 7.03 3.36 -17.66
N HIS A 8 7.59 4.56 -17.57
CA HIS A 8 7.85 5.25 -16.31
C HIS A 8 7.56 6.73 -16.52
N ASN A 9 6.76 7.34 -15.65
CA ASN A 9 6.40 8.76 -15.74
C ASN A 9 5.92 9.29 -14.38
N THR A 10 5.46 10.53 -14.35
CA THR A 10 4.80 11.14 -13.19
C THR A 10 3.31 11.37 -13.42
N LEU A 11 2.55 11.50 -12.34
CA LEU A 11 1.13 11.86 -12.31
C LEU A 11 0.96 13.14 -11.49
N HIS A 12 0.33 14.17 -12.05
CA HIS A 12 -0.10 15.34 -11.28
C HIS A 12 -1.26 14.97 -10.34
N CYS A 13 -0.98 14.96 -9.04
CA CYS A 13 -1.94 14.57 -8.01
C CYS A 13 -2.78 15.74 -7.50
N PHE A 14 -2.31 16.98 -7.71
CA PHE A 14 -3.01 18.23 -7.35
C PHE A 14 -2.38 19.44 -8.05
N PRO A 15 -3.02 20.63 -8.02
CA PRO A 15 -2.45 21.83 -8.62
C PRO A 15 -1.09 22.22 -8.01
N ALA A 16 -0.16 22.64 -8.86
CA ALA A 16 1.16 23.09 -8.44
C ALA A 16 1.10 24.28 -7.47
N GLY A 17 2.01 24.30 -6.49
CA GLY A 17 2.11 25.37 -5.50
C GLY A 17 1.12 25.27 -4.34
N LEU A 18 0.40 24.16 -4.20
CA LEU A 18 -0.44 23.90 -3.04
C LEU A 18 0.43 23.88 -1.76
N ALA A 19 0.06 24.67 -0.77
CA ALA A 19 0.74 24.73 0.52
C ALA A 19 -0.21 24.33 1.67
N ASP A 20 0.38 23.80 2.74
CA ASP A 20 -0.32 23.47 3.96
C ASP A 20 -0.62 24.71 4.83
N GLU A 21 -1.25 24.51 5.98
CA GLU A 21 -1.59 25.58 6.92
C GLU A 21 -0.35 26.32 7.46
N ARG A 22 0.83 25.69 7.39
CA ARG A 22 2.13 26.23 7.80
C ARG A 22 2.88 26.89 6.65
N GLN A 23 2.26 27.02 5.47
CA GLN A 23 2.86 27.54 4.24
C GLN A 23 4.01 26.68 3.68
N ALA A 24 4.12 25.41 4.11
CA ALA A 24 5.02 24.45 3.50
C ALA A 24 4.39 23.86 2.24
N LEU A 25 5.19 23.61 1.22
CA LEU A 25 4.74 22.98 -0.02
C LEU A 25 4.22 21.58 0.29
N VAL A 26 3.07 21.21 -0.28
CA VAL A 26 2.51 19.86 -0.18
C VAL A 26 3.20 18.97 -1.21
N HIS A 27 3.63 17.80 -0.77
CA HIS A 27 4.26 16.78 -1.61
C HIS A 27 3.27 15.64 -1.88
N ALA A 28 3.26 15.17 -3.13
CA ALA A 28 2.56 13.96 -3.54
C ALA A 28 3.43 12.76 -3.13
N GLU A 29 3.06 12.16 -2.02
CA GLU A 29 3.69 11.01 -1.38
C GLU A 29 2.70 9.84 -1.51
N VAL A 30 2.65 9.22 -2.70
CA VAL A 30 1.67 8.19 -3.03
C VAL A 30 2.20 6.82 -2.65
N SER A 31 1.52 6.20 -1.70
CA SER A 31 1.91 4.95 -1.05
C SER A 31 0.96 3.80 -1.37
N ALA A 32 -0.32 4.08 -1.65
CA ALA A 32 -1.32 3.06 -1.93
C ALA A 32 -1.89 3.18 -3.35
N VAL A 33 -2.18 2.06 -4.00
CA VAL A 33 -2.89 2.04 -5.29
C VAL A 33 -3.69 0.75 -5.45
N VAL A 34 -4.87 0.83 -6.06
CA VAL A 34 -5.63 -0.33 -6.53
C VAL A 34 -6.29 -0.03 -7.86
N TYR A 35 -6.49 -1.04 -8.70
CA TYR A 35 -7.17 -0.92 -9.99
C TYR A 35 -8.57 -1.54 -9.92
N ASP A 36 -9.60 -0.76 -10.25
CA ASP A 36 -10.99 -1.20 -10.16
C ASP A 36 -11.55 -1.83 -11.46
N GLY A 37 -10.71 -2.00 -12.47
CA GLY A 37 -11.10 -2.45 -13.81
C GLY A 37 -11.35 -1.30 -14.80
N GLU A 38 -11.36 -0.05 -14.33
CA GLU A 38 -11.50 1.16 -15.15
C GLU A 38 -10.48 2.23 -14.72
N ARG A 39 -10.30 2.40 -13.41
CA ARG A 39 -9.58 3.50 -12.78
C ARG A 39 -8.55 2.99 -11.80
N LEU A 40 -7.47 3.75 -11.67
CA LEU A 40 -6.61 3.67 -10.51
C LEU A 40 -7.22 4.49 -9.38
N ILE A 41 -7.33 3.90 -8.20
CA ILE A 41 -7.61 4.61 -6.95
C ILE A 41 -6.29 4.67 -6.20
N LEU A 42 -5.82 5.88 -5.87
CA LEU A 42 -4.52 6.14 -5.27
C LEU A 42 -4.69 6.78 -3.89
N GLY A 43 -3.79 6.43 -2.97
CA GLY A 43 -3.74 6.96 -1.62
C GLY A 43 -2.38 7.61 -1.34
N SER A 44 -2.41 8.81 -0.77
CA SER A 44 -1.22 9.49 -0.29
C SER A 44 -1.04 9.33 1.21
N ASP A 45 0.20 9.16 1.64
CA ASP A 45 0.52 9.04 3.06
C ASP A 45 0.36 10.39 3.79
N LYS A 46 0.45 11.53 3.07
CA LYS A 46 0.24 12.88 3.61
C LYS A 46 -1.13 13.46 3.27
N PRO A 47 -1.68 14.32 4.16
CA PRO A 47 -2.88 15.09 3.87
C PRO A 47 -2.72 16.00 2.64
N ILE A 48 -3.70 15.96 1.73
CA ILE A 48 -3.84 16.94 0.64
C ILE A 48 -4.86 18.00 1.06
N PRO A 49 -4.44 19.22 1.46
CA PRO A 49 -5.33 20.20 2.09
C PRO A 49 -6.33 20.79 1.11
N GLY A 50 -7.55 21.05 1.60
CA GLY A 50 -8.65 21.63 0.85
C GLY A 50 -9.97 20.91 1.12
N ILE A 51 -11.11 21.60 1.01
CA ILE A 51 -12.43 20.99 1.21
C ILE A 51 -12.82 20.07 0.04
N GLU A 52 -12.41 20.43 -1.18
CA GLU A 52 -12.64 19.68 -2.42
C GLU A 52 -11.50 18.68 -2.73
N ARG A 53 -10.64 18.38 -1.75
CA ARG A 53 -9.47 17.50 -1.90
C ARG A 53 -9.35 16.52 -0.73
N SER A 54 -8.65 15.44 -0.99
CA SER A 54 -8.41 14.33 -0.07
C SER A 54 -7.14 13.59 -0.46
N SER A 55 -6.56 12.85 0.48
CA SER A 55 -5.42 11.96 0.22
C SER A 55 -5.78 10.74 -0.61
N ILE A 56 -7.07 10.45 -0.81
CA ILE A 56 -7.54 9.46 -1.78
C ILE A 56 -8.07 10.18 -3.02
N PHE A 57 -7.61 9.77 -4.20
CA PHE A 57 -8.06 10.26 -5.49
C PHE A 57 -8.07 9.15 -6.52
N ALA A 58 -8.78 9.34 -7.63
CA ALA A 58 -8.87 8.37 -8.70
C ALA A 58 -8.64 9.02 -10.08
N VAL A 59 -8.07 8.24 -11.00
CA VAL A 59 -7.81 8.60 -12.39
C VAL A 59 -8.13 7.42 -13.30
N ASP A 60 -8.74 7.68 -14.44
CA ASP A 60 -9.01 6.68 -15.47
C ASP A 60 -7.69 6.23 -16.12
N LEU A 61 -7.66 5.00 -16.63
CA LEU A 61 -6.57 4.51 -17.48
C LEU A 61 -6.99 4.47 -18.94
N ASP A 62 -6.06 4.77 -19.85
CA ASP A 62 -6.24 4.41 -21.26
C ASP A 62 -6.01 2.91 -21.51
N ASP A 63 -6.28 2.44 -22.73
CA ASP A 63 -6.09 1.04 -23.13
C ASP A 63 -4.62 0.57 -22.97
N GLN A 64 -3.65 1.48 -22.99
CA GLN A 64 -2.23 1.19 -22.81
C GLN A 64 -1.84 1.11 -21.32
N GLY A 65 -2.74 1.47 -20.42
CA GLY A 65 -2.51 1.46 -18.97
C GLY A 65 -1.90 2.77 -18.47
N HIS A 66 -2.02 3.87 -19.21
CA HIS A 66 -1.53 5.18 -18.80
C HIS A 66 -2.62 5.99 -18.09
N PRO A 67 -2.32 6.61 -16.92
CA PRO A 67 -3.23 7.52 -16.23
C PRO A 67 -3.63 8.72 -17.09
N GLN A 68 -4.92 9.06 -17.10
CA GLN A 68 -5.48 10.22 -17.78
C GLN A 68 -5.72 11.37 -16.77
N GLU A 69 -4.76 12.29 -16.64
CA GLU A 69 -4.75 13.31 -15.57
C GLU A 69 -6.01 14.21 -15.55
N GLU A 70 -6.65 14.43 -16.70
CA GLU A 70 -7.87 15.23 -16.82
C GLU A 70 -9.09 14.61 -16.15
N THR A 71 -9.04 13.32 -15.81
CA THR A 71 -10.11 12.57 -15.16
C THR A 71 -9.99 12.57 -13.63
N LEU A 72 -8.94 13.22 -13.10
CA LEU A 72 -8.63 13.22 -11.67
C LEU A 72 -9.82 13.69 -10.83
N SER A 73 -10.20 12.86 -9.86
CA SER A 73 -11.27 13.13 -8.91
C SER A 73 -10.87 12.74 -7.48
N TYR A 74 -11.32 13.52 -6.49
CA TYR A 74 -10.99 13.32 -5.08
C TYR A 74 -12.16 12.66 -4.34
N TYR A 75 -11.87 11.74 -3.42
CA TYR A 75 -12.87 11.13 -2.54
C TYR A 75 -12.98 11.93 -1.25
N THR A 76 -13.93 12.87 -1.22
CA THR A 76 -13.99 13.92 -0.19
C THR A 76 -14.90 13.60 1.00
N GLN A 77 -15.35 12.34 1.13
CA GLN A 77 -16.12 11.88 2.27
C GLN A 77 -15.35 12.16 3.59
N PRO A 78 -15.99 12.69 4.65
CA PRO A 78 -15.31 13.07 5.89
C PRO A 78 -14.36 12.03 6.52
N LEU A 79 -14.77 10.77 6.65
CA LEU A 79 -13.96 9.66 7.17
C LEU A 79 -12.72 9.42 6.30
N ILE A 80 -12.86 9.49 4.98
CA ILE A 80 -11.73 9.36 4.05
C ILE A 80 -10.74 10.53 4.22
N ARG A 81 -11.24 11.75 4.42
CA ARG A 81 -10.41 12.94 4.61
C ARG A 81 -9.74 13.00 5.98
N GLN A 82 -10.33 12.34 6.98
CA GLN A 82 -9.83 12.33 8.34
C GLN A 82 -8.67 11.35 8.54
N ALA A 83 -8.73 10.16 7.93
CA ALA A 83 -7.64 9.19 8.05
C ALA A 83 -6.33 9.73 7.46
N ILE A 84 -5.22 9.42 8.13
CA ILE A 84 -3.87 9.92 7.78
C ILE A 84 -2.94 8.72 7.59
N LYS A 85 -1.97 8.85 6.68
CA LYS A 85 -1.03 7.79 6.29
C LYS A 85 -1.75 6.59 5.70
N TYR A 86 -2.46 6.77 4.58
CA TYR A 86 -2.83 5.61 3.77
C TYR A 86 -1.54 4.89 3.36
N GLU A 87 -1.45 3.60 3.58
CA GLU A 87 -0.24 2.83 3.27
C GLU A 87 -0.51 1.76 2.21
N ASP A 88 -1.71 1.17 2.14
CA ASP A 88 -2.06 0.24 1.06
C ASP A 88 -3.57 0.13 0.83
N PHE A 89 -3.95 -0.34 -0.36
CA PHE A 89 -5.32 -0.61 -0.77
C PHE A 89 -5.50 -2.06 -1.21
N ALA A 90 -6.72 -2.57 -1.10
CA ALA A 90 -7.10 -3.86 -1.67
C ALA A 90 -8.53 -3.83 -2.20
N LEU A 91 -8.84 -4.67 -3.19
CA LEU A 91 -10.22 -5.06 -3.46
C LEU A 91 -10.59 -6.30 -2.63
N THR A 92 -11.85 -6.42 -2.25
CA THR A 92 -12.38 -7.69 -1.77
C THR A 92 -12.32 -8.74 -2.88
N VAL A 93 -12.33 -10.02 -2.51
CA VAL A 93 -12.15 -11.14 -3.47
C VAL A 93 -13.18 -11.12 -4.60
N ASP A 94 -14.38 -10.64 -4.32
CA ASP A 94 -15.47 -10.49 -5.29
C ASP A 94 -15.40 -9.19 -6.12
N GLY A 95 -14.40 -8.34 -5.87
CA GLY A 95 -14.18 -7.06 -6.53
C GLY A 95 -15.23 -5.99 -6.20
N ARG A 96 -16.06 -6.18 -5.16
CA ARG A 96 -17.21 -5.30 -4.90
C ARG A 96 -16.95 -4.19 -3.90
N HIS A 97 -15.88 -4.28 -3.12
CA HIS A 97 -15.53 -3.27 -2.14
C HIS A 97 -14.05 -2.93 -2.23
N VAL A 98 -13.75 -1.68 -1.92
CA VAL A 98 -12.38 -1.20 -1.71
C VAL A 98 -12.11 -1.20 -0.22
N LEU A 99 -10.92 -1.66 0.13
CA LEU A 99 -10.35 -1.64 1.48
C LEU A 99 -9.15 -0.69 1.47
N ALA A 100 -9.03 0.13 2.52
CA ALA A 100 -7.89 1.02 2.69
C ALA A 100 -7.34 0.93 4.10
N THR A 101 -6.03 0.68 4.23
CA THR A 101 -5.34 0.63 5.52
C THR A 101 -4.46 1.86 5.70
N THR A 102 -4.36 2.31 6.95
CA THR A 102 -3.29 3.23 7.37
C THR A 102 -2.15 2.47 8.07
N GLY A 103 -1.14 3.21 8.54
CA GLY A 103 0.08 2.63 9.11
C GLY A 103 -0.05 1.91 10.45
N PHE A 104 -1.04 2.24 11.29
CA PHE A 104 -1.19 1.72 12.67
C PHE A 104 0.04 1.91 13.59
N ASP A 105 0.97 2.79 13.20
CA ASP A 105 2.28 3.02 13.80
C ASP A 105 2.25 4.03 14.96
N ARG A 106 1.14 4.75 15.14
CA ARG A 106 1.00 5.83 16.13
C ARG A 106 -0.18 5.57 17.04
N ILE A 107 0.05 5.53 18.35
CA ILE A 107 -1.01 5.41 19.35
C ILE A 107 -0.66 6.23 20.59
N GLN A 108 -1.68 6.87 21.16
CA GLN A 108 -1.59 7.51 22.47
C GLN A 108 -2.45 6.67 23.44
N PRO A 109 -1.88 6.09 24.52
CA PRO A 109 -2.66 5.23 25.41
C PRO A 109 -3.80 5.95 26.14
N ASP A 110 -3.65 7.25 26.38
CA ASP A 110 -4.50 8.02 27.28
C ASP A 110 -5.56 8.88 26.57
N ASP A 111 -5.50 9.03 25.24
CA ASP A 111 -6.46 9.79 24.44
C ASP A 111 -6.58 9.28 22.99
N ASP A 112 -7.46 9.89 22.19
CA ASP A 112 -7.79 9.52 20.82
C ASP A 112 -7.09 10.39 19.75
N SER A 113 -6.15 11.25 20.14
CA SER A 113 -5.53 12.24 19.24
C SER A 113 -4.72 11.65 18.08
N LEU A 114 -4.37 10.36 18.16
CA LEU A 114 -3.63 9.63 17.13
C LEU A 114 -4.49 8.56 16.43
N ASN A 115 -5.79 8.50 16.70
CA ASN A 115 -6.65 7.48 16.08
C ASN A 115 -6.76 7.63 14.56
N ASP A 116 -6.57 8.83 14.02
CA ASP A 116 -6.54 9.10 12.59
C ASP A 116 -5.47 8.27 11.83
N TYR A 117 -4.43 7.81 12.54
CA TYR A 117 -3.38 6.92 12.01
C TYR A 117 -3.71 5.42 12.07
N ASN A 118 -4.86 5.04 12.62
CA ASN A 118 -5.25 3.64 12.88
C ASN A 118 -6.61 3.35 12.25
N HIS A 119 -6.67 3.24 10.93
CA HIS A 119 -7.88 3.00 10.18
C HIS A 119 -7.73 1.80 9.25
N LEU A 120 -8.73 0.92 9.28
CA LEU A 120 -9.11 0.12 8.14
C LEU A 120 -10.49 0.60 7.69
N LEU A 121 -10.56 1.13 6.47
CA LEU A 121 -11.79 1.61 5.86
C LEU A 121 -12.28 0.61 4.82
N ILE A 122 -13.60 0.52 4.66
CA ILE A 122 -14.27 -0.25 3.61
C ILE A 122 -15.39 0.58 2.98
N TRP A 123 -15.51 0.54 1.66
CA TRP A 123 -16.68 1.08 0.94
C TRP A 123 -17.02 0.23 -0.29
N PRO A 124 -18.29 0.23 -0.73
CA PRO A 124 -18.66 -0.39 -2.00
C PRO A 124 -17.92 0.30 -3.17
N LEU A 125 -17.40 -0.50 -4.10
CA LEU A 125 -16.70 0.03 -5.26
C LEU A 125 -17.60 0.98 -6.06
N GLY A 126 -17.07 2.15 -6.38
CA GLY A 126 -17.81 3.22 -7.07
C GLY A 126 -18.68 4.09 -6.16
N ASP A 127 -18.77 3.81 -4.86
CA ASP A 127 -19.60 4.57 -3.89
C ASP A 127 -18.80 4.90 -2.60
N PRO A 128 -17.78 5.77 -2.70
CA PRO A 128 -16.93 6.16 -1.56
C PRO A 128 -17.69 6.93 -0.46
N ASP A 129 -18.88 7.46 -0.77
CA ASP A 129 -19.73 8.16 0.21
C ASP A 129 -20.27 7.22 1.29
N ARG A 130 -20.28 5.90 1.03
CA ARG A 130 -20.72 4.85 1.95
C ARG A 130 -19.59 4.18 2.73
N VAL A 131 -18.44 4.84 2.84
CA VAL A 131 -17.30 4.37 3.63
C VAL A 131 -17.65 4.13 5.10
N GLN A 132 -17.06 3.08 5.65
CA GLN A 132 -17.24 2.64 7.03
C GLN A 132 -15.87 2.27 7.62
N VAL A 133 -15.73 2.45 8.93
CA VAL A 133 -14.58 1.98 9.71
C VAL A 133 -14.79 0.52 10.07
N VAL A 134 -13.79 -0.32 9.85
CA VAL A 134 -13.78 -1.73 10.27
C VAL A 134 -13.28 -1.84 11.71
N ASP A 135 -13.95 -2.66 12.53
CA ASP A 135 -13.62 -2.89 13.95
C ASP A 135 -13.34 -1.55 14.70
N PRO A 136 -14.33 -0.63 14.75
CA PRO A 136 -14.15 0.72 15.29
C PRO A 136 -13.93 0.73 16.81
N ASP A 137 -13.48 1.87 17.34
CA ASP A 137 -13.45 2.11 18.79
C ASP A 137 -14.86 1.95 19.40
N PRO A 138 -15.00 1.21 20.52
CA PRO A 138 -16.29 1.03 21.18
C PRO A 138 -16.80 2.31 21.88
N ARG A 139 -15.99 3.37 22.00
CA ARG A 139 -16.37 4.66 22.57
C ARG A 139 -17.10 5.52 21.54
N ASP A 140 -18.32 5.95 21.87
CA ASP A 140 -19.14 6.80 20.99
C ASP A 140 -18.40 8.08 20.56
N GLY A 141 -18.39 8.35 19.25
CA GLY A 141 -17.81 9.56 18.66
C GLY A 141 -16.29 9.55 18.50
N VAL A 142 -15.63 8.44 18.84
CA VAL A 142 -14.21 8.21 18.58
C VAL A 142 -14.08 7.38 17.32
N GLU A 143 -13.59 7.98 16.25
CA GLU A 143 -13.36 7.29 14.97
C GLU A 143 -11.96 6.66 14.97
N GLY A 144 -11.79 5.50 14.32
CA GLY A 144 -10.56 4.70 14.32
C GLY A 144 -10.79 3.21 14.61
N SER A 145 -9.93 2.34 14.08
CA SER A 145 -9.99 0.88 14.17
C SER A 145 -9.23 0.33 15.38
N LEU A 146 -9.54 0.79 16.60
CA LEU A 146 -8.79 0.37 17.80
C LEU A 146 -9.03 -1.09 18.20
N GLU A 147 -10.22 -1.66 17.94
CA GLU A 147 -10.44 -3.10 18.17
C GLU A 147 -9.55 -3.93 17.22
N LEU A 148 -9.46 -3.53 15.95
CA LEU A 148 -8.53 -4.15 14.99
C LEU A 148 -7.08 -4.02 15.47
N ARG A 149 -6.69 -2.84 15.96
CA ARG A 149 -5.34 -2.64 16.49
C ARG A 149 -5.02 -3.59 17.63
N GLN A 150 -5.97 -3.84 18.54
CA GLN A 150 -5.78 -4.81 19.62
C GLN A 150 -5.59 -6.24 19.09
N ARG A 151 -6.37 -6.64 18.07
CA ARG A 151 -6.21 -7.94 17.40
C ARG A 151 -4.86 -8.07 16.71
N LEU A 152 -4.43 -7.04 15.97
CA LEU A 152 -3.11 -6.96 15.34
C LEU A 152 -1.99 -7.04 16.38
N THR A 153 -2.08 -6.28 17.47
CA THR A 153 -1.11 -6.30 18.57
C THR A 153 -0.99 -7.70 19.18
N ALA A 154 -2.11 -8.39 19.40
CA ALA A 154 -2.11 -9.75 19.93
C ALA A 154 -1.46 -10.76 18.97
N ALA A 155 -1.71 -10.64 17.66
CA ALA A 155 -1.11 -11.51 16.64
C ALA A 155 0.38 -11.21 16.40
N ILE A 156 0.76 -9.93 16.43
CA ILE A 156 2.12 -9.49 16.16
C ILE A 156 3.02 -9.71 17.37
N GLY A 157 2.51 -9.49 18.58
CA GLY A 157 3.23 -9.71 19.83
C GLY A 157 4.23 -8.62 20.20
N MET A 158 4.21 -7.47 19.52
CA MET A 158 5.06 -6.31 19.77
C MET A 158 4.20 -5.05 19.97
N PRO A 159 4.63 -4.10 20.83
CA PRO A 159 3.88 -2.86 21.07
C PRO A 159 3.94 -1.89 19.88
N TYR A 160 5.08 -1.83 19.19
CA TYR A 160 5.26 -1.05 17.97
C TYR A 160 5.28 -1.96 16.74
N TYR A 161 4.54 -1.55 15.71
CA TYR A 161 4.59 -2.13 14.39
C TYR A 161 4.04 -1.13 13.36
N LYS A 162 4.42 -1.31 12.10
CA LYS A 162 3.87 -0.57 10.96
C LYS A 162 3.25 -1.54 9.96
N ILE A 163 2.02 -1.26 9.56
CA ILE A 163 1.30 -1.97 8.49
C ILE A 163 1.47 -1.19 7.20
N GLU A 164 1.94 -1.85 6.15
CA GLU A 164 2.05 -1.28 4.80
C GLU A 164 1.61 -2.23 3.69
N GLY A 165 1.26 -3.47 4.00
CA GLY A 165 0.66 -4.37 3.02
C GLY A 165 -0.82 -4.59 3.31
N LEU A 166 -1.64 -4.67 2.28
CA LEU A 166 -3.04 -5.07 2.39
C LEU A 166 -3.48 -5.90 1.19
N ALA A 167 -3.94 -7.12 1.42
CA ALA A 167 -4.51 -7.94 0.34
C ALA A 167 -5.70 -8.76 0.84
N ALA A 168 -6.74 -8.89 0.01
CA ALA A 168 -7.80 -9.88 0.25
C ALA A 168 -7.63 -11.05 -0.72
N ILE A 169 -7.50 -12.26 -0.19
CA ILE A 169 -7.30 -13.48 -0.98
C ILE A 169 -8.46 -14.47 -0.82
N PRO A 170 -8.72 -15.33 -1.83
CA PRO A 170 -9.68 -16.42 -1.69
C PRO A 170 -9.35 -17.33 -0.51
N ALA A 171 -10.38 -17.82 0.18
CA ALA A 171 -10.24 -18.75 1.29
C ALA A 171 -11.47 -19.67 1.41
N ASP A 172 -11.30 -20.82 2.07
CA ASP A 172 -12.37 -21.80 2.27
C ASP A 172 -13.45 -21.36 3.28
N LYS A 173 -13.23 -20.23 3.97
CA LYS A 173 -14.09 -19.73 5.03
C LYS A 173 -14.40 -18.25 4.83
N GLY A 174 -15.68 -17.91 4.97
CA GLY A 174 -16.14 -16.53 4.82
C GLY A 174 -16.11 -16.07 3.37
N ASP A 175 -15.98 -14.76 3.18
CA ASP A 175 -15.88 -14.14 1.84
C ASP A 175 -14.43 -14.03 1.37
N GLY A 176 -13.46 -14.27 2.27
CA GLY A 176 -12.04 -14.32 1.96
C GLY A 176 -11.18 -14.30 3.23
N LEU A 177 -9.87 -14.23 3.02
CA LEU A 177 -8.86 -13.98 4.04
C LEU A 177 -8.25 -12.61 3.79
N LEU A 178 -8.36 -11.72 4.78
CA LEU A 178 -7.74 -10.40 4.73
C LEU A 178 -6.36 -10.47 5.37
N LEU A 179 -5.36 -10.03 4.62
CA LEU A 179 -3.94 -10.06 4.97
C LEU A 179 -3.44 -8.64 5.19
N PHE A 180 -2.67 -8.47 6.26
CA PHE A 180 -1.94 -7.25 6.61
C PHE A 180 -0.45 -7.54 6.58
N GLY A 181 0.27 -6.78 5.75
CA GLY A 181 1.71 -6.80 5.66
C GLY A 181 2.32 -5.93 6.73
N VAL A 182 3.16 -6.52 7.57
CA VAL A 182 3.94 -5.83 8.61
C VAL A 182 5.30 -5.48 8.02
N ARG A 183 5.63 -4.19 7.99
CA ARG A 183 6.94 -3.65 7.56
C ARG A 183 7.93 -3.61 8.70
N GLU A 184 7.47 -3.13 9.85
CA GLU A 184 8.29 -2.87 11.03
C GLU A 184 7.65 -3.52 12.25
N GLN A 185 8.47 -3.99 13.18
CA GLN A 185 8.01 -4.38 14.51
C GLN A 185 9.12 -4.22 15.56
N GLY A 186 8.74 -3.80 16.77
CA GLY A 186 9.72 -3.47 17.81
C GLY A 186 9.10 -3.02 19.13
N GLN A 187 9.95 -2.50 20.02
CA GLN A 187 9.49 -1.92 21.28
C GLN A 187 8.98 -0.49 21.11
N HIS A 188 9.54 0.24 20.14
CA HIS A 188 9.26 1.65 19.93
C HIS A 188 9.58 2.07 18.47
N PHE A 189 9.14 3.27 18.06
CA PHE A 189 9.33 3.76 16.70
C PHE A 189 10.81 4.03 16.32
N ASP A 190 11.71 4.08 17.31
CA ASP A 190 13.16 4.20 17.11
C ASP A 190 13.93 2.93 17.55
N ASP A 191 13.19 1.86 17.90
CA ASP A 191 13.72 0.55 18.30
C ASP A 191 12.87 -0.55 17.65
N PHE A 192 13.09 -0.75 16.35
CA PHE A 192 12.39 -1.72 15.52
C PHE A 192 13.33 -2.45 14.55
N ASN A 193 12.83 -3.54 13.98
CA ASN A 193 13.44 -4.22 12.84
C ASN A 193 12.50 -4.16 11.65
N TYR A 194 13.08 -4.01 10.45
CA TYR A 194 12.36 -4.29 9.21
C TYR A 194 12.06 -5.79 9.12
N VAL A 195 10.84 -6.11 8.70
CA VAL A 195 10.33 -7.47 8.57
C VAL A 195 9.51 -7.61 7.29
N CYS A 196 9.39 -8.86 6.82
CA CYS A 196 8.45 -9.24 5.77
C CYS A 196 7.51 -10.31 6.33
N ARG A 197 6.52 -9.86 7.09
CA ARG A 197 5.58 -10.71 7.83
C ARG A 197 4.16 -10.38 7.44
N VAL A 198 3.32 -11.40 7.33
CA VAL A 198 1.91 -11.28 6.97
C VAL A 198 1.05 -11.87 8.07
N VAL A 199 0.19 -11.05 8.66
CA VAL A 199 -0.83 -11.46 9.61
C VAL A 199 -2.22 -11.29 9.00
N GLY A 200 -3.22 -12.02 9.46
CA GLY A 200 -4.54 -11.96 8.84
C GLY A 200 -5.59 -12.79 9.55
N ALA A 201 -6.83 -12.65 9.10
CA ALA A 201 -7.98 -13.43 9.55
C ALA A 201 -9.02 -13.51 8.44
N HIS A 202 -9.84 -14.56 8.49
CA HIS A 202 -10.96 -14.68 7.57
C HIS A 202 -12.00 -13.61 7.90
N TYR A 203 -12.67 -13.10 6.87
CA TYR A 203 -13.68 -12.08 7.01
C TYR A 203 -14.99 -12.46 6.30
N ARG A 204 -16.05 -11.73 6.64
CA ARG A 204 -17.30 -11.67 5.87
C ARG A 204 -17.78 -10.23 5.80
N ILE A 205 -18.52 -9.92 4.75
CA ILE A 205 -19.26 -8.67 4.61
C ILE A 205 -20.72 -8.95 4.98
N ASN A 206 -21.22 -8.28 6.02
CA ASN A 206 -22.59 -8.47 6.46
C ASN A 206 -23.60 -7.74 5.54
N GLU A 207 -24.90 -7.89 5.82
CA GLU A 207 -25.98 -7.27 5.03
C GLU A 207 -25.92 -5.72 5.02
N GLN A 208 -25.25 -5.12 6.00
CA GLN A 208 -25.03 -3.68 6.12
C GLN A 208 -23.79 -3.20 5.35
N GLY A 209 -23.04 -4.11 4.72
CA GLY A 209 -21.79 -3.79 4.02
C GLY A 209 -20.58 -3.65 4.94
N GLN A 210 -20.66 -4.10 6.20
CA GLN A 210 -19.55 -4.05 7.15
C GLN A 210 -18.68 -5.30 7.04
N LEU A 211 -17.37 -5.12 7.07
CA LEU A 211 -16.42 -6.22 7.23
C LEU A 211 -16.40 -6.68 8.69
N VAL A 212 -16.53 -7.99 8.90
CA VAL A 212 -16.46 -8.63 10.21
C VAL A 212 -15.49 -9.81 10.14
N PHE A 213 -14.51 -9.85 11.05
CA PHE A 213 -13.61 -11.00 11.18
C PHE A 213 -14.34 -12.19 11.79
N VAL A 214 -14.17 -13.38 11.20
CA VAL A 214 -14.87 -14.61 11.61
C VAL A 214 -13.96 -15.64 12.28
N ASP A 215 -12.70 -15.30 12.50
CA ASP A 215 -11.76 -15.97 13.40
C ASP A 215 -10.67 -15.02 13.91
N GLU A 216 -9.74 -15.58 14.68
CA GLU A 216 -8.63 -14.88 15.29
C GLU A 216 -7.59 -14.43 14.27
N MET A 217 -7.07 -13.22 14.48
CA MET A 217 -5.91 -12.74 13.74
C MET A 217 -4.67 -13.55 14.11
N ARG A 218 -3.93 -14.01 13.10
CA ARG A 218 -2.71 -14.80 13.29
C ARG A 218 -1.71 -14.56 12.17
N GLU A 219 -0.49 -15.00 12.37
CA GLU A 219 0.50 -15.06 11.30
C GLU A 219 0.10 -16.10 10.25
N HIS A 220 0.18 -15.71 8.99
CA HIS A 220 -0.07 -16.56 7.84
C HIS A 220 1.20 -16.83 7.02
N TYR A 221 2.15 -15.90 7.04
CA TYR A 221 3.36 -16.01 6.24
C TYR A 221 4.46 -15.10 6.77
N SER A 222 5.72 -15.49 6.55
CA SER A 222 6.88 -14.64 6.80
C SER A 222 8.06 -15.13 5.97
N PHE A 223 8.91 -14.22 5.53
CA PHE A 223 10.20 -14.55 4.93
C PHE A 223 11.24 -13.48 5.28
N ASP A 224 12.51 -13.79 5.07
CA ASP A 224 13.63 -12.88 5.32
C ASP A 224 14.34 -12.59 3.99
N PRO A 225 14.19 -11.38 3.43
CA PRO A 225 14.89 -10.97 2.20
C PRO A 225 16.41 -11.15 2.30
N GLY A 226 17.00 -11.02 3.49
CA GLY A 226 18.44 -11.16 3.70
C GLY A 226 18.97 -12.59 3.51
N GLN A 227 18.09 -13.57 3.35
CA GLN A 227 18.47 -14.95 3.01
C GLN A 227 18.71 -15.15 1.51
N PHE A 228 18.46 -14.13 0.69
CA PHE A 228 18.66 -14.17 -0.76
C PHE A 228 19.91 -13.36 -1.12
N ASP A 229 20.94 -14.03 -1.65
CA ASP A 229 22.22 -13.40 -2.04
C ASP A 229 22.06 -12.21 -3.01
N ALA A 230 20.95 -12.21 -3.76
CA ALA A 230 20.57 -11.18 -4.72
C ALA A 230 20.04 -9.87 -4.08
N VAL A 231 19.69 -9.89 -2.79
CA VAL A 231 19.17 -8.73 -2.05
C VAL A 231 20.34 -8.02 -1.35
N ALA A 232 20.64 -6.81 -1.80
CA ALA A 232 21.77 -6.03 -1.32
C ALA A 232 21.42 -5.09 -0.16
N HIS A 233 20.13 -4.78 0.03
CA HIS A 233 19.67 -3.78 1.00
C HIS A 233 18.76 -4.41 2.05
N LEU A 234 18.90 -3.96 3.30
CA LEU A 234 17.90 -4.24 4.34
C LEU A 234 16.59 -3.53 3.95
N CYS A 235 15.55 -4.32 3.72
CA CYS A 235 14.23 -3.85 3.30
C CYS A 235 13.12 -4.42 4.18
N GLY A 236 11.99 -3.73 4.19
CA GLY A 236 10.73 -4.18 4.79
C GLY A 236 9.65 -4.32 3.73
N LEU A 237 8.58 -5.04 4.07
CA LEU A 237 7.40 -5.17 3.21
C LEU A 237 6.67 -3.83 3.06
N SER A 238 6.41 -3.39 1.83
CA SER A 238 5.80 -2.10 1.51
C SER A 238 4.45 -2.18 0.81
N SER A 239 4.09 -3.33 0.22
CA SER A 239 2.72 -3.62 -0.24
C SER A 239 2.50 -5.12 -0.45
N LEU A 240 1.23 -5.54 -0.43
CA LEU A 240 0.77 -6.86 -0.82
C LEU A 240 -0.32 -6.71 -1.87
N GLU A 241 -0.20 -7.41 -3.00
CA GLU A 241 -1.26 -7.37 -4.02
C GLU A 241 -1.61 -8.79 -4.48
N TYR A 242 -2.91 -9.09 -4.52
CA TYR A 242 -3.39 -10.37 -5.02
C TYR A 242 -3.65 -10.29 -6.52
N ASP A 243 -3.05 -11.21 -7.27
CA ASP A 243 -3.28 -11.36 -8.70
C ASP A 243 -4.36 -12.45 -8.94
N PRO A 244 -5.61 -12.05 -9.22
CA PRO A 244 -6.69 -13.01 -9.47
C PRO A 244 -6.54 -13.74 -10.81
N TYR A 245 -5.75 -13.21 -11.75
CA TYR A 245 -5.57 -13.78 -13.08
C TYR A 245 -4.63 -14.98 -13.05
N ASN A 246 -3.58 -14.91 -12.24
CA ASN A 246 -2.57 -15.96 -12.12
C ASN A 246 -2.59 -16.70 -10.77
N GLN A 247 -3.47 -16.32 -9.83
CA GLN A 247 -3.62 -16.95 -8.51
C GLN A 247 -2.29 -16.95 -7.74
N GLN A 248 -1.73 -15.77 -7.57
CA GLN A 248 -0.48 -15.53 -6.87
C GLN A 248 -0.57 -14.24 -6.07
N LEU A 249 0.35 -14.06 -5.13
CA LEU A 249 0.58 -12.81 -4.42
C LEU A 249 1.84 -12.17 -4.94
N TYR A 250 1.77 -10.88 -5.22
CA TYR A 250 2.93 -10.03 -5.31
C TYR A 250 3.22 -9.43 -3.94
N LEU A 251 4.50 -9.36 -3.59
CA LEU A 251 4.98 -8.66 -2.41
C LEU A 251 5.97 -7.61 -2.88
N LEU A 252 5.76 -6.38 -2.48
CA LEU A 252 6.69 -5.28 -2.71
C LEU A 252 7.48 -5.06 -1.42
N THR A 253 8.79 -4.90 -1.53
CA THR A 253 9.61 -4.48 -0.38
C THR A 253 10.37 -3.22 -0.75
N SER A 254 10.47 -2.26 0.16
CA SER A 254 11.22 -1.03 -0.06
C SER A 254 12.31 -0.83 0.99
N PHE A 255 13.28 0.00 0.65
CA PHE A 255 14.38 0.39 1.53
C PHE A 255 14.73 1.86 1.35
N GLU A 256 15.13 2.46 2.46
CA GLU A 256 15.80 3.75 2.52
C GLU A 256 16.86 3.61 3.61
N ASN A 257 18.12 3.40 3.20
CA ASN A 257 19.21 3.16 4.13
C ASN A 257 20.51 3.82 3.68
N GLU A 258 21.32 4.23 4.65
CA GLU A 258 22.67 4.71 4.39
C GLU A 258 23.64 3.52 4.46
N GLN A 259 24.29 3.18 3.34
CA GLN A 259 25.36 2.18 3.29
C GLN A 259 26.69 2.83 2.93
N GLY A 260 27.64 2.81 3.88
CA GLY A 260 28.99 3.32 3.64
C GLY A 260 29.07 4.83 3.38
N GLY A 261 28.11 5.62 3.90
CA GLY A 261 28.02 7.06 3.64
C GLY A 261 27.22 7.44 2.39
N ILE A 262 26.56 6.47 1.75
CA ILE A 262 25.76 6.66 0.54
C ILE A 262 24.31 6.29 0.85
N ASP A 263 23.42 7.27 0.76
CA ASP A 263 21.99 7.07 0.85
C ASP A 263 21.51 6.22 -0.33
N SER A 264 20.80 5.14 -0.04
CA SER A 264 20.24 4.21 -1.01
C SER A 264 18.74 4.11 -0.78
N ILE A 265 17.98 4.32 -1.86
CA ILE A 265 16.53 4.24 -1.88
C ILE A 265 16.10 3.32 -3.02
N GLY A 266 15.07 2.52 -2.79
CA GLY A 266 14.59 1.61 -3.82
C GLY A 266 13.59 0.58 -3.32
N GLY A 267 13.43 -0.48 -4.11
CA GLY A 267 12.63 -1.63 -3.73
C GLY A 267 12.86 -2.86 -4.59
N TYR A 268 12.27 -3.97 -4.17
CA TYR A 268 12.29 -5.26 -4.86
C TYR A 268 10.86 -5.77 -5.03
N LEU A 269 10.61 -6.44 -6.16
CA LEU A 269 9.35 -7.13 -6.43
C LEU A 269 9.53 -8.64 -6.24
N TRP A 270 8.63 -9.23 -5.48
CA TRP A 270 8.57 -10.66 -5.19
C TRP A 270 7.24 -11.22 -5.65
N ARG A 271 7.21 -12.53 -5.91
CA ARG A 271 5.97 -13.27 -6.16
C ARG A 271 5.93 -14.58 -5.40
N ILE A 272 4.73 -15.04 -5.09
CA ILE A 272 4.50 -16.37 -4.53
C ILE A 272 3.14 -16.92 -4.97
N ASP A 273 3.12 -18.14 -5.47
CA ASP A 273 1.87 -18.81 -5.85
C ASP A 273 1.08 -19.19 -4.58
N MET A 274 -0.25 -19.21 -4.64
CA MET A 274 -1.08 -19.47 -3.44
C MET A 274 -0.77 -20.80 -2.74
N ALA A 275 -0.39 -21.83 -3.51
CA ALA A 275 0.00 -23.12 -2.96
C ALA A 275 1.27 -23.02 -2.10
N ASP A 276 2.26 -22.26 -2.54
CA ASP A 276 3.53 -22.08 -1.84
C ASP A 276 3.36 -21.14 -0.64
N PHE A 277 2.53 -20.10 -0.76
CA PHE A 277 2.14 -19.23 0.35
C PHE A 277 1.50 -20.04 1.50
N SER A 278 0.55 -20.91 1.18
CA SER A 278 -0.13 -21.77 2.17
C SER A 278 0.81 -22.77 2.87
N GLN A 279 1.94 -23.09 2.24
CA GLN A 279 2.96 -24.01 2.77
C GLN A 279 4.13 -23.29 3.43
N GLY A 280 4.12 -21.95 3.46
CA GLY A 280 5.22 -21.16 4.02
C GLY A 280 6.53 -21.32 3.25
N ARG A 281 6.48 -21.56 1.93
CA ARG A 281 7.68 -21.63 1.10
C ARG A 281 8.21 -20.25 0.77
N ALA A 282 9.51 -20.17 0.47
CA ALA A 282 10.16 -18.93 0.08
C ALA A 282 9.52 -18.32 -1.19
N PRO A 283 9.37 -16.99 -1.27
CA PRO A 283 8.90 -16.34 -2.48
C PRO A 283 10.02 -16.31 -3.53
N ALA A 284 9.66 -16.04 -4.79
CA ALA A 284 10.62 -15.84 -5.87
C ALA A 284 10.82 -14.34 -6.13
N LEU A 285 12.07 -13.92 -6.22
CA LEU A 285 12.43 -12.58 -6.67
C LEU A 285 12.11 -12.43 -8.15
N VAL A 286 11.51 -11.30 -8.53
CA VAL A 286 11.26 -10.98 -9.94
C VAL A 286 12.54 -10.44 -10.56
N GLU A 287 12.89 -10.96 -11.73
CA GLU A 287 14.08 -10.55 -12.49
C GLU A 287 13.71 -9.53 -13.57
N ASN A 288 14.65 -8.71 -13.99
CA ASN A 288 14.54 -7.84 -15.16
C ASN A 288 14.82 -8.63 -16.47
N ASP A 289 14.93 -7.92 -17.60
CA ASP A 289 15.20 -8.53 -18.91
C ASP A 289 16.65 -9.01 -19.10
N THR A 290 17.58 -8.63 -18.22
CA THR A 290 18.96 -9.13 -18.18
C THR A 290 19.12 -10.39 -17.32
N GLY A 291 18.07 -10.80 -16.59
CA GLY A 291 18.09 -11.91 -15.64
C GLY A 291 18.68 -11.54 -14.27
N GLU A 292 18.85 -10.24 -14.01
CA GLU A 292 19.24 -9.71 -12.69
C GLU A 292 17.97 -9.38 -11.89
N PRO A 293 18.06 -9.24 -10.55
CA PRO A 293 16.94 -8.77 -9.75
C PRO A 293 16.34 -7.46 -10.28
N LEU A 294 15.02 -7.39 -10.38
CA LEU A 294 14.35 -6.11 -10.60
C LEU A 294 14.51 -5.26 -9.34
N VAL A 295 15.26 -4.17 -9.47
CA VAL A 295 15.43 -3.16 -8.41
C VAL A 295 14.82 -1.85 -8.88
N PHE A 296 13.87 -1.34 -8.12
CA PHE A 296 13.31 -0.01 -8.34
C PHE A 296 14.29 1.05 -7.84
N THR A 297 14.41 2.15 -8.58
CA THR A 297 15.27 3.30 -8.26
C THR A 297 14.63 4.31 -7.32
N HIS A 298 13.39 4.03 -6.91
CA HIS A 298 12.54 4.83 -6.04
C HIS A 298 11.93 3.92 -4.97
N LYS A 299 11.52 4.49 -3.84
CA LYS A 299 10.89 3.76 -2.73
C LYS A 299 9.50 3.29 -3.18
N ALA A 300 9.45 2.01 -3.58
CA ALA A 300 8.28 1.39 -4.17
C ALA A 300 7.32 0.98 -3.06
N GLU A 301 6.15 1.62 -3.00
CA GLU A 301 5.18 1.42 -1.91
C GLU A 301 3.91 0.73 -2.41
N GLY A 302 3.20 1.27 -3.41
CA GLY A 302 1.93 0.66 -3.86
C GLY A 302 2.06 -0.14 -5.15
N LEU A 303 1.24 -1.19 -5.28
CA LEU A 303 1.19 -2.08 -6.44
C LEU A 303 -0.26 -2.44 -6.81
N ALA A 304 -0.61 -2.36 -8.10
CA ALA A 304 -1.91 -2.82 -8.60
C ALA A 304 -1.74 -3.77 -9.80
N VAL A 305 -2.51 -4.86 -9.81
CA VAL A 305 -2.62 -5.76 -10.97
C VAL A 305 -3.63 -5.19 -11.97
N LEU A 306 -3.17 -4.86 -13.18
CA LEU A 306 -4.07 -4.30 -14.22
C LEU A 306 -4.75 -5.41 -15.03
N ASP A 307 -3.99 -6.44 -15.40
CA ASP A 307 -4.47 -7.59 -16.15
C ASP A 307 -3.53 -8.79 -15.99
N HIS A 308 -3.68 -9.81 -16.85
CA HIS A 308 -2.87 -11.02 -16.87
C HIS A 308 -1.35 -10.81 -16.92
N GLU A 309 -0.90 -9.69 -17.49
CA GLU A 309 0.52 -9.43 -17.74
C GLU A 309 0.99 -8.07 -17.21
N ARG A 310 0.11 -7.13 -16.85
CA ARG A 310 0.52 -5.77 -16.51
C ARG A 310 0.35 -5.46 -15.02
N LEU A 311 1.39 -4.84 -14.44
CA LEU A 311 1.39 -4.30 -13.08
C LEU A 311 1.66 -2.79 -13.10
N PHE A 312 1.00 -2.06 -12.21
CA PHE A 312 1.22 -0.64 -11.97
C PHE A 312 1.85 -0.42 -10.60
N VAL A 313 2.98 0.27 -10.55
CA VAL A 313 3.75 0.54 -9.32
C VAL A 313 3.75 2.04 -9.06
N VAL A 314 3.48 2.45 -7.83
CA VAL A 314 3.62 3.84 -7.36
C VAL A 314 4.75 3.95 -6.35
N TYR A 315 5.32 5.15 -6.24
CA TYR A 315 6.46 5.40 -5.39
C TYR A 315 6.17 6.51 -4.39
N ASP A 316 6.49 6.24 -3.13
CA ASP A 316 6.57 7.25 -2.09
C ASP A 316 8.01 7.75 -2.00
N ASN A 317 8.33 8.74 -2.82
CA ASN A 317 9.65 9.37 -2.77
C ASN A 317 9.79 10.35 -1.60
N ASP A 318 8.86 10.40 -0.64
CA ASP A 318 8.84 11.40 0.42
C ASP A 318 9.07 12.81 -0.18
N ARG A 319 10.14 13.49 0.27
CA ARG A 319 10.56 14.81 -0.22
C ARG A 319 11.62 14.76 -1.31
N GLU A 320 12.06 13.57 -1.71
CA GLU A 320 13.06 13.40 -2.76
C GLU A 320 12.45 13.78 -4.10
N LEU A 321 13.01 14.82 -4.70
CA LEU A 321 12.52 15.37 -5.96
C LEU A 321 13.23 14.76 -7.17
N ALA A 322 14.35 14.06 -6.98
CA ALA A 322 15.08 13.45 -8.07
C ALA A 322 14.20 12.46 -8.84
N LEU A 323 14.25 12.56 -10.17
CA LEU A 323 13.67 11.58 -11.09
C LEU A 323 14.70 10.51 -11.48
N GLY A 324 15.86 10.40 -10.83
CA GLY A 324 16.87 9.40 -11.18
C GLY A 324 17.12 9.30 -12.69
N ASP A 325 17.11 8.07 -13.22
CA ASP A 325 17.29 7.79 -14.65
C ASP A 325 15.99 7.87 -15.48
N HIS A 326 14.93 8.48 -14.94
CA HIS A 326 13.57 8.34 -15.48
C HIS A 326 13.17 9.36 -16.55
N ASP A 327 13.70 10.58 -16.52
CA ASP A 327 13.46 11.58 -17.56
C ASP A 327 14.77 12.23 -17.99
N ALA A 328 15.24 11.90 -19.21
CA ALA A 328 16.45 12.47 -19.78
C ALA A 328 16.40 13.99 -20.01
N LYS A 329 15.23 14.63 -19.82
CA LYS A 329 15.02 16.08 -19.97
C LYS A 329 14.69 16.77 -18.64
N ARG A 330 14.31 16.03 -17.61
CA ARG A 330 13.96 16.58 -16.28
C ARG A 330 14.61 15.75 -15.19
N ASP A 331 15.54 16.37 -14.47
CA ASP A 331 16.19 15.71 -13.33
C ASP A 331 15.30 15.68 -12.09
N GLN A 332 14.22 16.49 -12.06
CA GLN A 332 13.35 16.66 -10.89
C GLN A 332 11.85 16.68 -11.23
N LYS A 333 11.06 16.05 -10.34
CA LYS A 333 9.61 16.16 -10.30
C LYS A 333 9.17 17.44 -9.58
N TYR A 334 7.96 17.89 -9.85
CA TYR A 334 7.29 18.89 -9.03
C TYR A 334 6.75 18.23 -7.75
N ALA A 335 6.61 19.00 -6.68
CA ALA A 335 6.05 18.46 -5.43
C ALA A 335 4.63 17.87 -5.62
N CYS A 336 3.85 18.38 -6.58
CA CYS A 336 2.52 17.85 -6.91
C CYS A 336 2.51 16.60 -7.80
N GLU A 337 3.68 16.09 -8.19
CA GLU A 337 3.83 14.93 -9.05
C GLU A 337 4.24 13.69 -8.25
N ALA A 338 3.57 12.56 -8.49
CA ALA A 338 3.96 11.25 -7.98
C ALA A 338 4.54 10.40 -9.13
N PRO A 339 5.73 9.80 -8.98
CA PRO A 339 6.27 8.89 -9.98
C PRO A 339 5.49 7.56 -9.99
N TRP A 340 5.47 6.90 -11.15
CA TRP A 340 4.87 5.57 -11.32
C TRP A 340 5.56 4.77 -12.42
N THR A 341 5.33 3.46 -12.43
CA THR A 341 5.87 2.54 -13.45
C THR A 341 4.84 1.52 -13.87
N LEU A 342 4.77 1.27 -15.17
CA LEU A 342 4.03 0.17 -15.77
C LEU A 342 5.01 -0.95 -16.13
N LEU A 343 4.78 -2.12 -15.58
CA LEU A 343 5.55 -3.34 -15.86
C LEU A 343 4.75 -4.31 -16.73
N GLN A 344 5.44 -5.05 -17.59
CA GLN A 344 4.95 -6.27 -18.21
C GLN A 344 5.64 -7.47 -17.58
N MET A 345 4.84 -8.39 -17.05
CA MET A 345 5.25 -9.68 -16.52
C MET A 345 5.40 -10.68 -17.66
N ILE A 346 6.54 -11.35 -17.70
CA ILE A 346 6.91 -12.34 -18.70
C ILE A 346 7.07 -13.69 -17.96
N PRO A 347 6.19 -14.67 -18.23
CA PRO A 347 6.19 -15.99 -17.59
C PRO A 347 7.55 -16.67 -17.50
#